data_AF-A0A835TL54-F1
#
_entry.id   AF-A0A835TL54-F1
#
_cell.length_a   1.000
_cell.length_b   1.000
_cell.length_c   1.000
_cell.angle_alpha   90.00
_cell.angle_beta   90.00
_cell.angle_gamma   90.00
#
_symmetry.space_group_name_H-M   'P 1'
#
loop_
_entity.id
_entity.type
_entity.pdbx_description
1 polymer ?
#
loop_
_entity_poly.entity_id
_entity_poly.type
_entity_poly.pdbx_seq_one_letter_code
_entity_poly.pdbx_strand_id
1 'polypeptide(L)'
;MVHDLMFNMLTRAAQTNGRQWQLLRVAIVALENDIFVGRLFFGDPATGVVAWDCDCRPSDGVYLSLRSGCPFYVAQSVWDLAAVPIRASKVHMIAVHEAHMAAVQQQQQQHGHAHPQQQQPPQQQQHGGTVSSSGNGTVFPRASSGAWGVQQEGASGTVTPASRPSPSDDYTQLKPDDLDAIKLLKRELAVAVREEDYAAAVRLRDHPFMQMYRRIEALNHLGRGEEATRLQNDLVAMVQRMHAEAAY
;
A
#
# COMPACT_ATOMS: atom_id res chain seq x y z
N MET A 1 19.37 -12.77 8.44
CA MET A 1 19.50 -12.42 7.00
C MET A 1 20.82 -11.70 6.77
N VAL A 2 21.22 -11.49 5.51
CA VAL A 2 22.48 -10.78 5.15
C VAL A 2 22.52 -9.36 5.74
N HIS A 3 21.39 -8.65 5.76
CA HIS A 3 21.31 -7.31 6.32
C HIS A 3 21.55 -7.25 7.84
N ASP A 4 21.11 -8.26 8.60
CA ASP A 4 21.41 -8.35 10.04
C ASP A 4 22.91 -8.57 10.27
N LEU A 5 23.56 -9.37 9.43
CA LEU A 5 24.99 -9.60 9.50
C LEU A 5 25.78 -8.31 9.23
N MET A 6 25.40 -7.55 8.20
CA MET A 6 26.00 -6.24 7.92
C MET A 6 25.84 -5.29 9.11
N PHE A 7 24.64 -5.19 9.68
CA PHE A 7 24.39 -4.34 10.84
C PHE A 7 25.25 -4.76 12.05
N ASN A 8 25.35 -6.07 12.32
CA ASN A 8 26.17 -6.60 13.42
C ASN A 8 27.66 -6.32 13.19
N MET A 9 28.14 -6.44 11.96
CA MET A 9 29.52 -6.10 11.59
C MET A 9 29.82 -4.62 11.83
N LEU A 10 28.93 -3.72 11.38
CA LEU A 10 29.08 -2.27 11.59
C LEU A 10 29.06 -1.91 13.08
N THR A 11 28.15 -2.51 13.85
CA THR A 11 28.06 -2.31 15.29
C THR A 11 29.34 -2.74 16.01
N ARG A 12 29.89 -3.90 15.63
CA ARG A 12 31.14 -4.42 16.18
C ARG A 12 32.34 -3.54 15.79
N ALA A 13 32.38 -3.04 14.56
CA ALA A 13 33.42 -2.13 14.10
C ALA A 13 33.40 -0.81 14.90
N ALA A 14 32.21 -0.26 15.13
CA ALA A 14 32.04 0.95 15.94
C ALA A 14 32.49 0.74 17.40
N GLN A 15 32.20 -0.42 18.00
CA GLN A 15 32.64 -0.74 19.36
C GLN A 15 34.17 -0.87 19.47
N THR A 16 34.80 -1.45 18.44
CA THR A 16 36.25 -1.72 18.44
C THR A 16 37.06 -0.44 18.21
N ASN A 17 36.53 0.50 17.41
CA ASN A 17 37.21 1.75 17.04
C ASN A 17 36.76 2.95 17.89
N GLY A 18 36.38 2.74 19.15
CA GLY A 18 36.04 3.85 20.06
C GLY A 18 34.90 4.74 19.57
N ARG A 19 33.92 4.18 18.83
CA ARG A 19 32.74 4.84 18.23
C ARG A 19 33.03 5.81 17.07
N GLN A 20 34.26 5.90 16.59
CA GLN A 20 34.60 6.75 15.43
C GLN A 20 33.98 6.27 14.10
N TRP A 21 33.47 5.04 14.06
CA TRP A 21 32.90 4.40 12.87
C TRP A 21 31.40 4.11 13.04
N GLN A 22 30.69 4.96 13.78
CA GLN A 22 29.25 4.82 13.95
C GLN A 22 28.52 5.41 12.74
N LEU A 23 27.46 4.73 12.27
CA LEU A 23 26.60 5.25 11.21
C LEU A 23 25.83 6.47 11.72
N LEU A 24 26.16 7.66 11.19
CA LEU A 24 25.59 8.93 11.61
C LEU A 24 24.28 9.23 10.88
N ARG A 25 24.25 9.00 9.57
CA ARG A 25 23.09 9.24 8.72
C ARG A 25 23.20 8.48 7.40
N VAL A 26 22.06 8.35 6.74
CA VAL A 26 21.96 7.84 5.37
C VAL A 26 21.32 8.92 4.51
N ALA A 27 21.77 9.08 3.26
CA ALA A 27 21.12 10.00 2.34
C ALA A 27 20.99 9.44 0.93
N ILE A 28 19.90 9.77 0.24
CA ILE A 28 19.83 9.66 -1.23
C ILE A 28 20.42 10.95 -1.80
N VAL A 29 21.52 10.84 -2.54
CA VAL A 29 22.32 12.00 -2.97
C VAL A 29 22.12 12.36 -4.44
N ALA A 30 21.74 11.40 -5.28
CA ALA A 30 21.55 11.61 -6.71
C ALA A 30 20.49 10.67 -7.29
N LEU A 31 19.96 11.07 -8.45
CA LEU A 31 19.12 10.26 -9.32
C LEU A 31 19.67 10.42 -10.74
N GLU A 32 20.27 9.36 -11.27
CA GLU A 32 20.92 9.36 -12.57
C GLU A 32 20.43 8.17 -13.38
N ASN A 33 19.96 8.40 -14.62
CA ASN A 33 19.44 7.34 -15.50
C ASN A 33 18.36 6.47 -14.81
N ASP A 34 17.43 7.10 -14.09
CA ASP A 34 16.39 6.44 -13.29
C ASP A 34 16.90 5.55 -12.13
N ILE A 35 18.18 5.68 -11.76
CA ILE A 35 18.80 4.95 -10.65
C ILE A 35 19.09 5.92 -9.50
N PHE A 36 18.49 5.65 -8.34
CA PHE A 36 18.77 6.37 -7.11
C PHE A 36 20.11 5.92 -6.50
N VAL A 37 20.94 6.90 -6.14
CA VAL A 37 22.25 6.68 -5.50
C VAL A 37 22.15 7.06 -4.02
N GLY A 38 22.46 6.11 -3.13
CA GLY A 38 22.47 6.30 -1.69
C GLY A 38 23.89 6.39 -1.15
N ARG A 39 24.09 7.13 -0.05
CA ARG A 39 25.37 7.13 0.69
C ARG A 39 25.14 6.92 2.18
N LEU A 40 26.03 6.15 2.80
CA LEU A 40 26.13 5.97 4.25
C LEU A 40 27.23 6.88 4.78
N PHE A 41 26.97 7.59 5.86
CA PHE A 41 27.94 8.51 6.47
C PHE A 41 28.33 8.00 7.85
N PHE A 42 29.61 7.73 8.06
CA PHE A 42 30.19 7.22 9.30
C PHE A 42 31.05 8.28 9.97
N GLY A 43 31.05 8.29 11.29
CA GLY A 43 31.84 9.21 12.06
C GLY A 43 31.55 9.13 13.55
N ASP A 44 31.94 10.19 14.27
CA ASP A 44 31.73 10.30 15.70
C ASP A 44 30.35 10.93 16.01
N PRO A 45 29.46 10.22 16.71
CA PRO A 45 28.13 10.73 17.04
C PRO A 45 28.14 11.89 18.03
N ALA A 46 29.21 12.06 18.83
CA ALA A 46 29.30 13.15 19.79
C ALA A 46 29.57 14.50 19.11
N THR A 47 30.42 14.50 18.08
CA THR A 47 30.79 15.70 17.30
C THR A 47 29.95 15.88 16.04
N GLY A 48 29.35 14.80 15.53
CA GLY A 48 28.59 14.80 14.26
C GLY A 48 29.48 14.92 13.02
N VAL A 49 30.80 14.88 13.18
CA VAL A 49 31.77 14.99 12.08
C VAL A 49 31.80 13.67 11.31
N VAL A 50 31.59 13.76 10.00
CA VAL A 50 31.74 12.62 9.10
C VAL A 50 33.23 12.33 8.92
N ALA A 51 33.65 11.12 9.26
CA ALA A 51 35.01 10.64 9.05
C ALA A 51 35.15 9.87 7.73
N TRP A 52 34.11 9.16 7.31
CA TRP A 52 34.10 8.36 6.10
C TRP A 52 32.68 8.21 5.57
N ASP A 53 32.55 8.03 4.27
CA ASP A 53 31.28 7.76 3.65
C ASP A 53 31.44 6.71 2.54
N CYS A 54 30.38 5.94 2.29
CA CYS A 54 30.40 4.92 1.26
C CYS A 54 29.13 4.91 0.43
N ASP A 55 29.29 4.48 -0.82
CA ASP A 55 28.20 4.28 -1.75
C ASP A 55 27.36 3.07 -1.33
N CYS A 56 26.04 3.20 -1.46
CA CYS A 56 25.10 2.14 -1.14
C CYS A 56 23.85 2.25 -2.02
N ARG A 57 23.19 1.10 -2.24
CA ARG A 57 21.86 1.14 -2.84
C ARG A 57 20.85 1.66 -1.81
N PRO A 58 19.82 2.43 -2.23
CA PRO A 58 18.83 2.97 -1.32
C PRO A 58 18.14 1.92 -0.44
N SER A 59 17.88 0.72 -0.97
CA SER A 59 17.27 -0.38 -0.19
C SER A 59 18.12 -0.79 1.03
N ASP A 60 19.44 -0.87 0.84
CA ASP A 60 20.38 -1.26 1.89
C ASP A 60 20.52 -0.13 2.91
N GLY A 61 20.59 1.12 2.44
CA GLY A 61 20.64 2.31 3.29
C GLY A 61 19.39 2.53 4.14
N VAL A 62 18.19 2.34 3.57
CA VAL A 62 16.92 2.43 4.31
C VAL A 62 16.86 1.37 5.42
N TYR A 63 17.22 0.13 5.11
CA TYR A 63 17.26 -0.93 6.12
C TYR A 63 18.20 -0.57 7.28
N LEU A 64 19.42 -0.13 6.96
CA LEU A 64 20.42 0.20 7.98
C LEU A 64 19.98 1.38 8.84
N SER A 65 19.39 2.42 8.23
CA SER A 65 18.85 3.59 8.95
C SER A 65 17.72 3.19 9.91
N LEU A 66 16.78 2.37 9.46
CA LEU A 66 15.71 1.85 10.32
C LEU A 66 16.25 1.02 11.48
N ARG A 67 17.27 0.20 11.23
CA ARG A 67 17.84 -0.68 12.25
C ARG A 67 18.72 0.06 13.26
N SER A 68 19.49 1.05 12.81
CA SER A 68 20.37 1.84 13.67
C SER A 68 19.66 3.04 14.33
N GLY A 69 18.46 3.39 13.86
CA GLY A 69 17.74 4.59 14.30
C GLY A 69 18.41 5.90 13.88
N CYS A 70 19.29 5.87 12.86
CA CYS A 70 19.96 7.07 12.38
C CYS A 70 19.06 7.82 11.39
N PRO A 71 19.17 9.16 11.29
CA PRO A 71 18.34 9.94 10.37
C PRO A 71 18.60 9.58 8.91
N PHE A 72 17.52 9.59 8.14
CA PHE A 72 17.52 9.40 6.70
C PHE A 72 17.21 10.73 6.01
N TYR A 73 18.02 11.11 5.03
CA TYR A 73 17.87 12.34 4.27
C TYR A 73 17.69 12.07 2.78
N VAL A 74 17.12 13.05 2.08
CA VAL A 74 17.06 13.06 0.61
C VAL A 74 17.59 14.41 0.17
N ALA A 75 18.51 14.41 -0.80
CA ALA A 75 19.01 15.65 -1.39
C ALA A 75 17.85 16.43 -2.01
N GLN A 76 17.85 17.75 -1.82
CA GLN A 76 16.79 18.62 -2.30
C GLN A 76 16.56 18.47 -3.81
N SER A 77 17.64 18.36 -4.59
CA SER A 77 17.56 18.13 -6.05
C SER A 77 16.83 16.84 -6.42
N VAL A 78 17.04 15.76 -5.66
CA VAL A 78 16.35 14.48 -5.87
C VAL A 78 14.90 14.58 -5.42
N TRP A 79 14.65 15.24 -4.29
CA TRP A 79 13.30 15.46 -3.77
C TRP A 79 12.45 16.26 -4.75
N ASP A 80 12.95 17.38 -5.26
CA ASP A 80 12.23 18.24 -6.19
C ASP A 80 11.93 17.52 -7.52
N LEU A 81 12.82 16.62 -7.94
CA LEU A 81 12.67 15.86 -9.19
C LEU A 81 11.69 14.68 -9.08
N ALA A 82 11.73 13.94 -7.97
CA ALA A 82 11.08 12.62 -7.87
C ALA A 82 10.02 12.51 -6.75
N ALA A 83 9.89 13.49 -5.86
CA ALA A 83 8.88 13.41 -4.79
C ALA A 83 7.47 13.53 -5.36
N VAL A 84 6.62 12.57 -5.01
CA VAL A 84 5.19 12.59 -5.35
C VAL A 84 4.39 12.78 -4.06
N PRO A 85 3.50 13.79 -3.98
CA PRO A 85 2.61 13.94 -2.83
C PRO A 85 1.84 12.65 -2.56
N ILE A 86 1.71 12.25 -1.30
CA ILE A 86 1.05 10.99 -0.91
C ILE A 86 -0.37 10.91 -1.50
N ARG A 87 -1.11 12.01 -1.58
CA ARG A 87 -2.46 12.05 -2.17
C ARG A 87 -2.50 11.82 -3.69
N ALA A 88 -1.37 11.95 -4.36
CA ALA A 88 -1.18 11.62 -5.77
C ALA A 88 -0.49 10.25 -5.96
N SER A 89 -0.13 9.56 -4.87
CA SER A 89 0.52 8.25 -4.92
C SER A 89 -0.52 7.13 -5.04
N LYS A 90 -0.28 6.20 -5.98
CA LYS A 90 -1.09 4.99 -6.18
C LYS A 90 -1.26 4.18 -4.89
N VAL A 91 -0.24 4.16 -4.03
CA VAL A 91 -0.26 3.41 -2.76
C VAL A 91 -1.28 3.99 -1.77
N HIS A 92 -1.38 5.32 -1.70
CA HIS A 92 -2.39 5.97 -0.86
C HIS A 92 -3.80 5.76 -1.41
N MET A 93 -3.96 5.83 -2.73
CA MET A 93 -5.25 5.57 -3.38
C MET A 93 -5.76 4.16 -3.09
N ILE A 94 -4.87 3.16 -3.10
CA ILE A 94 -5.20 1.78 -2.74
C ILE A 94 -5.58 1.68 -1.25
N ALA A 95 -4.78 2.25 -0.35
CA ALA A 95 -5.05 2.19 1.09
C ALA A 95 -6.38 2.89 1.49
N VAL A 96 -6.71 4.02 0.84
CA VAL A 96 -7.97 4.74 1.07
C VAL A 96 -9.16 3.92 0.53
N HIS A 97 -9.01 3.28 -0.63
CA HIS A 97 -10.04 2.43 -1.20
C HIS A 97 -10.32 1.20 -0.33
N GLU A 98 -9.28 0.52 0.16
CA GLU A 98 -9.41 -0.61 1.09
C GLU A 98 -10.12 -0.22 2.39
N ALA A 99 -9.76 0.93 2.97
CA ALA A 99 -10.41 1.44 4.18
C ALA A 99 -11.89 1.79 3.94
N HIS A 100 -12.22 2.37 2.78
CA HIS A 100 -13.59 2.71 2.42
C HIS A 100 -14.46 1.46 2.20
N MET A 101 -13.93 0.46 1.48
CA MET A 101 -14.64 -0.81 1.25
C MET A 101 -14.90 -1.56 2.56
N ALA A 102 -13.93 -1.57 3.49
CA ALA A 102 -14.11 -2.17 4.82
C ALA A 102 -15.23 -1.47 5.62
N ALA A 103 -15.33 -0.14 5.54
CA ALA A 103 -16.39 0.62 6.22
C ALA A 103 -17.78 0.35 5.61
N VAL A 104 -17.88 0.25 4.29
CA VAL A 104 -19.14 -0.05 3.58
C VAL A 104 -19.63 -1.47 3.89
N GLN A 105 -18.70 -2.44 3.97
CA GLN A 105 -19.04 -3.82 4.31
C GLN A 105 -19.55 -3.97 5.75
N GLN A 106 -19.01 -3.17 6.69
CA GLN A 106 -19.52 -3.12 8.07
C GLN A 106 -20.92 -2.50 8.17
N GLN A 107 -21.24 -1.48 7.36
CA GLN A 107 -22.58 -0.89 7.33
C GLN A 107 -23.63 -1.85 6.75
N GLN A 108 -23.29 -2.64 5.72
CA GLN A 108 -24.21 -3.64 5.17
C GLN A 108 -24.51 -4.78 6.15
N GLN A 109 -23.54 -5.18 6.98
CA GLN A 109 -23.78 -6.17 8.03
C GLN A 109 -24.68 -5.64 9.16
N GLN A 110 -24.68 -4.33 9.44
CA GLN A 110 -25.59 -3.74 10.43
C GLN A 110 -27.04 -3.57 9.93
N HIS A 111 -27.27 -3.44 8.62
CA HIS A 111 -28.63 -3.32 8.06
C HIS A 111 -29.32 -4.66 7.73
N GLY A 112 -28.62 -5.80 7.88
CA GLY A 112 -29.16 -7.15 7.63
C GLY A 112 -29.92 -7.79 8.80
N HIS A 113 -30.07 -7.12 9.96
CA HIS A 113 -30.71 -7.67 11.16
C HIS A 113 -31.86 -6.80 11.71
N ALA A 114 -32.70 -6.26 10.83
CA ALA A 114 -34.00 -5.72 11.22
C ALA A 114 -35.12 -6.51 10.54
N HIS A 115 -35.39 -7.74 11.03
CA HIS A 115 -36.64 -8.44 10.75
C HIS A 115 -37.67 -8.09 11.83
N PRO A 116 -38.92 -7.75 11.46
CA PRO A 116 -39.90 -7.16 12.36
C PRO A 116 -40.58 -8.23 13.22
N GLN A 117 -40.42 -8.14 14.54
CA GLN A 117 -41.13 -9.00 15.48
C GLN A 117 -42.54 -8.42 15.74
N GLN A 118 -43.55 -9.22 15.35
CA GLN A 118 -44.98 -8.95 15.53
C GLN A 118 -45.37 -8.73 17.00
N GLN A 119 -46.34 -7.82 17.17
CA GLN A 119 -47.01 -7.41 18.40
C GLN A 119 -47.96 -8.48 18.95
N GLN A 120 -48.04 -8.66 20.29
CA GLN A 120 -49.27 -8.57 21.12
C GLN A 120 -48.99 -8.82 22.65
N PRO A 121 -49.90 -8.46 23.61
CA PRO A 121 -49.68 -7.36 24.58
C PRO A 121 -49.72 -7.81 26.09
N PRO A 122 -49.76 -6.88 27.11
CA PRO A 122 -49.12 -7.04 28.42
C PRO A 122 -50.02 -7.47 29.61
N GLN A 123 -49.40 -8.08 30.62
CA GLN A 123 -49.89 -8.29 31.99
C GLN A 123 -48.65 -8.31 32.92
N GLN A 124 -48.60 -7.87 34.17
CA GLN A 124 -49.41 -7.01 35.03
C GLN A 124 -48.48 -6.60 36.20
N GLN A 125 -48.78 -5.46 36.82
CA GLN A 125 -48.08 -4.85 37.96
C GLN A 125 -48.20 -5.63 39.29
N GLN A 126 -47.37 -5.18 40.27
CA GLN A 126 -47.43 -5.32 41.75
C GLN A 126 -46.48 -6.38 42.31
N HIS A 127 -45.65 -6.19 43.36
CA HIS A 127 -45.44 -5.23 44.47
C HIS A 127 -43.89 -5.16 44.72
N GLY A 128 -43.23 -4.33 45.50
CA GLY A 128 -43.53 -3.36 46.56
C GLY A 128 -42.26 -3.21 47.44
N GLY A 129 -41.99 -2.02 47.97
CA GLY A 129 -41.35 -1.81 49.28
C GLY A 129 -39.86 -2.13 49.53
N THR A 130 -39.00 -1.11 49.36
CA THR A 130 -38.18 -0.44 50.41
C THR A 130 -37.16 -1.17 51.34
N VAL A 131 -35.93 -0.62 51.29
CA VAL A 131 -34.85 -0.34 52.30
C VAL A 131 -33.76 -1.37 52.67
N SER A 132 -32.52 -0.82 52.69
CA SER A 132 -31.30 -1.14 53.50
C SER A 132 -30.49 -2.38 53.08
N SER A 133 -29.15 -2.43 53.14
CA SER A 133 -28.08 -1.57 53.65
C SER A 133 -26.72 -2.10 53.17
N SER A 134 -25.68 -1.26 53.27
CA SER A 134 -24.27 -1.60 53.53
C SER A 134 -23.44 -2.47 52.55
N GLY A 135 -22.38 -1.84 52.01
CA GLY A 135 -21.02 -2.30 52.32
C GLY A 135 -20.19 -2.94 51.20
N ASN A 136 -18.94 -2.45 51.12
CA ASN A 136 -17.71 -3.06 50.58
C ASN A 136 -17.39 -3.04 49.07
N GLY A 137 -16.34 -2.26 48.77
CA GLY A 137 -15.01 -2.86 48.55
C GLY A 137 -14.75 -3.42 47.14
N THR A 138 -14.35 -2.57 46.21
CA THR A 138 -13.87 -3.00 44.88
C THR A 138 -12.38 -3.32 44.94
N VAL A 139 -12.07 -4.61 45.04
CA VAL A 139 -10.75 -5.20 44.77
C VAL A 139 -10.75 -5.73 43.33
N PHE A 140 -9.75 -5.31 42.56
CA PHE A 140 -9.46 -5.83 41.21
C PHE A 140 -9.05 -7.31 41.27
N PRO A 141 -9.51 -8.17 40.35
CA PRO A 141 -8.81 -9.40 40.04
C PRO A 141 -8.01 -9.28 38.74
N ARG A 142 -6.73 -9.62 38.89
CA ARG A 142 -5.77 -10.08 37.88
C ARG A 142 -5.98 -11.58 37.68
N ALA A 143 -5.96 -12.05 36.44
CA ALA A 143 -5.68 -13.44 36.06
C ALA A 143 -5.31 -13.44 34.56
N SER A 144 -4.09 -13.78 34.12
CA SER A 144 -3.35 -15.06 34.15
C SER A 144 -3.88 -16.14 33.20
N SER A 145 -3.08 -16.38 32.15
CA SER A 145 -2.59 -17.68 31.64
C SER A 145 -3.54 -18.80 31.20
N GLY A 146 -3.23 -19.36 30.02
CA GLY A 146 -3.61 -20.71 29.55
C GLY A 146 -3.88 -20.68 28.03
N ALA A 147 -3.06 -21.15 27.10
CA ALA A 147 -2.40 -22.46 26.91
C ALA A 147 -3.40 -23.63 26.73
N TRP A 148 -3.93 -23.80 25.51
CA TRP A 148 -4.58 -25.01 24.95
C TRP A 148 -4.50 -24.86 23.41
N GLY A 149 -4.34 -25.85 22.54
CA GLY A 149 -4.33 -27.30 22.61
C GLY A 149 -4.37 -27.81 21.16
N VAL A 150 -3.72 -28.94 20.88
CA VAL A 150 -3.66 -29.63 19.58
C VAL A 150 -4.73 -30.72 19.53
N GLN A 151 -5.48 -30.85 18.42
CA GLN A 151 -6.16 -32.05 17.83
C GLN A 151 -7.31 -31.59 16.91
N GLN A 152 -7.75 -32.24 15.82
CA GLN A 152 -7.34 -33.37 14.96
C GLN A 152 -8.29 -33.34 13.73
N GLU A 153 -7.95 -34.12 12.70
CA GLU A 153 -8.52 -34.18 11.35
C GLU A 153 -10.01 -34.54 11.21
N GLY A 154 -10.63 -34.07 10.11
CA GLY A 154 -11.93 -34.51 9.61
C GLY A 154 -12.22 -33.94 8.21
N ALA A 155 -12.54 -34.81 7.26
CA ALA A 155 -12.51 -34.60 5.81
C ALA A 155 -13.64 -33.74 5.20
N SER A 156 -13.36 -33.28 3.97
CA SER A 156 -14.29 -33.01 2.83
C SER A 156 -14.43 -31.55 2.41
N GLY A 157 -14.10 -31.29 1.13
CA GLY A 157 -14.47 -30.08 0.38
C GLY A 157 -13.36 -29.04 0.21
N THR A 158 -12.39 -29.29 -0.68
CA THR A 158 -11.50 -28.25 -1.21
C THR A 158 -12.32 -27.26 -2.05
N VAL A 159 -12.84 -26.21 -1.42
CA VAL A 159 -13.14 -24.94 -2.09
C VAL A 159 -11.95 -24.05 -1.83
N THR A 160 -11.09 -23.93 -2.83
CA THR A 160 -10.01 -22.93 -2.87
C THR A 160 -10.65 -21.55 -2.68
N PRO A 161 -10.35 -20.79 -1.62
CA PRO A 161 -10.79 -19.40 -1.57
C PRO A 161 -10.00 -18.66 -2.65
N ALA A 162 -10.74 -18.09 -3.60
CA ALA A 162 -10.21 -17.30 -4.69
C ALA A 162 -9.20 -16.29 -4.15
N SER A 163 -8.00 -16.33 -4.71
CA SER A 163 -6.93 -15.38 -4.47
C SER A 163 -7.47 -13.96 -4.45
N ARG A 164 -7.08 -13.16 -3.45
CA ARG A 164 -7.33 -11.71 -3.43
C ARG A 164 -6.95 -11.13 -4.81
N PRO A 165 -7.84 -10.34 -5.45
CA PRO A 165 -7.47 -9.67 -6.69
C PRO A 165 -6.29 -8.74 -6.38
N SER A 166 -5.20 -8.97 -7.10
CA SER A 166 -4.00 -8.15 -6.99
C SER A 166 -4.31 -6.80 -7.66
N PRO A 167 -3.69 -5.68 -7.25
CA PRO A 167 -3.87 -4.37 -7.90
C PRO A 167 -3.45 -4.36 -9.38
N SER A 168 -2.86 -5.43 -9.89
CA SER A 168 -2.62 -5.70 -11.32
C SER A 168 -3.86 -6.17 -12.09
N ASP A 169 -4.87 -6.71 -11.41
CA ASP A 169 -6.03 -7.36 -12.04
C ASP A 169 -7.05 -6.34 -12.56
N ASP A 170 -7.00 -5.10 -12.08
CA ASP A 170 -7.88 -4.03 -12.53
C ASP A 170 -7.57 -3.57 -13.98
N TYR A 171 -6.38 -3.91 -14.48
CA TYR A 171 -5.88 -3.49 -15.80
C TYR A 171 -6.06 -4.56 -16.89
N THR A 172 -6.43 -5.77 -16.51
CA THR A 172 -6.79 -6.87 -17.42
C THR A 172 -8.30 -7.03 -17.56
N GLN A 173 -9.08 -6.38 -16.70
CA GLN A 173 -10.54 -6.37 -16.74
C GLN A 173 -11.07 -5.32 -17.73
N LEU A 174 -11.90 -5.78 -18.66
CA LEU A 174 -12.54 -4.95 -19.67
C LEU A 174 -13.76 -4.25 -19.05
N LYS A 175 -13.80 -2.91 -19.06
CA LYS A 175 -15.01 -2.16 -18.71
C LYS A 175 -15.86 -1.97 -19.99
N PRO A 176 -17.21 -2.06 -19.90
CA PRO A 176 -18.09 -1.89 -21.06
C PRO A 176 -17.92 -0.53 -21.75
N ASP A 177 -17.65 0.51 -20.97
CA ASP A 177 -17.53 1.91 -21.43
C ASP A 177 -16.15 2.26 -22.01
N ASP A 178 -15.20 1.33 -22.04
CA ASP A 178 -13.87 1.57 -22.60
C ASP A 178 -13.91 1.70 -24.15
N LEU A 179 -13.08 2.58 -24.70
CA LEU A 179 -12.87 2.68 -26.15
C LEU A 179 -12.30 1.37 -26.71
N ASP A 180 -12.68 1.01 -27.93
CA ASP A 180 -12.25 -0.25 -28.57
C ASP A 180 -10.72 -0.40 -28.64
N ALA A 181 -10.01 0.70 -28.89
CA ALA A 181 -8.53 0.73 -28.88
C ALA A 181 -7.94 0.40 -27.50
N ILE A 182 -8.59 0.84 -26.42
CA ILE A 182 -8.16 0.52 -25.04
C ILE A 182 -8.54 -0.91 -24.67
N LYS A 183 -9.71 -1.38 -25.09
CA LYS A 183 -10.13 -2.78 -24.89
C LYS A 183 -9.15 -3.76 -25.56
N LEU A 184 -8.70 -3.44 -26.76
CA LEU A 184 -7.70 -4.23 -27.48
C LEU A 184 -6.37 -4.26 -26.70
N LEU A 185 -5.86 -3.11 -26.28
CA LEU A 185 -4.61 -3.02 -25.51
C LEU A 185 -4.70 -3.77 -24.17
N LYS A 186 -5.82 -3.67 -23.45
CA LYS A 186 -6.04 -4.42 -22.20
C LYS A 186 -6.06 -5.93 -22.45
N ARG A 187 -6.69 -6.37 -23.54
CA ARG A 187 -6.72 -7.80 -23.93
C ARG A 187 -5.34 -8.30 -24.30
N GLU A 188 -4.59 -7.56 -25.11
CA GLU A 188 -3.22 -7.91 -25.49
C GLU A 188 -2.29 -7.94 -24.27
N LEU A 189 -2.43 -6.98 -23.36
CA LEU A 189 -1.68 -6.96 -22.10
C LEU A 189 -2.00 -8.19 -21.25
N ALA A 190 -3.28 -8.58 -21.15
CA ALA A 190 -3.68 -9.77 -20.42
C ALA A 190 -3.11 -11.06 -21.05
N VAL A 191 -3.05 -11.12 -22.38
CA VAL A 191 -2.42 -12.24 -23.10
C VAL A 191 -0.91 -12.28 -22.84
N ALA A 192 -0.21 -11.16 -22.98
CA ALA A 192 1.23 -11.06 -22.76
C ALA A 192 1.63 -11.44 -21.32
N VAL A 193 0.85 -11.01 -20.33
CA VAL A 193 1.06 -11.39 -18.92
C VAL A 193 0.83 -12.90 -18.72
N ARG A 194 -0.20 -13.47 -19.35
CA ARG A 194 -0.50 -14.91 -19.25
C ARG A 194 0.54 -15.78 -19.94
N GLU A 195 1.13 -15.30 -21.02
CA GLU A 195 2.18 -16.00 -21.77
C GLU A 195 3.58 -15.73 -21.21
N GLU A 196 3.68 -14.99 -20.10
CA GLU A 196 4.94 -14.61 -19.45
C GLU A 196 5.88 -13.80 -20.36
N ASP A 197 5.35 -13.19 -21.43
CA ASP A 197 6.09 -12.25 -22.28
C ASP A 197 6.08 -10.85 -21.63
N TYR A 198 6.95 -10.69 -20.63
CA TYR A 198 7.08 -9.45 -19.89
C TYR A 198 7.61 -8.29 -20.75
N ALA A 199 8.34 -8.57 -21.83
CA ALA A 199 8.85 -7.53 -22.72
C ALA A 199 7.71 -6.89 -23.51
N ALA A 200 6.80 -7.70 -24.07
CA ALA A 200 5.58 -7.21 -24.70
C ALA A 200 4.67 -6.52 -23.69
N ALA A 201 4.51 -7.08 -22.49
CA ALA A 201 3.67 -6.48 -21.44
C ALA A 201 4.15 -5.08 -21.03
N VAL A 202 5.46 -4.85 -20.92
CA VAL A 202 6.03 -3.52 -20.63
C VAL A 202 5.71 -2.52 -21.75
N ARG A 203 5.86 -2.93 -23.01
CA ARG A 203 5.54 -2.07 -24.16
C ARG A 203 4.06 -1.70 -24.20
N LEU A 204 3.17 -2.67 -23.98
CA LEU A 204 1.72 -2.46 -23.97
C LEU A 204 1.28 -1.60 -22.79
N ARG A 205 1.91 -1.81 -21.63
CA ARG A 205 1.73 -0.94 -20.46
C ARG A 205 2.11 0.49 -20.81
N ASP A 206 3.28 0.70 -21.38
CA ASP A 206 3.83 2.04 -21.62
C ASP A 206 3.32 2.69 -22.91
N HIS A 207 2.35 2.07 -23.59
CA HIS A 207 1.68 2.62 -24.75
C HIS A 207 1.02 3.98 -24.44
N PRO A 208 1.13 5.01 -25.30
CA PRO A 208 0.59 6.36 -25.05
C PRO A 208 -0.89 6.36 -24.66
N PHE A 209 -1.72 5.59 -25.36
CA PHE A 209 -3.14 5.46 -25.04
C PHE A 209 -3.40 4.84 -23.67
N MET A 210 -2.59 3.84 -23.29
CA MET A 210 -2.70 3.17 -22.00
C MET A 210 -2.23 4.08 -20.85
N GLN A 211 -1.24 4.95 -21.10
CA GLN A 211 -0.82 5.98 -20.13
C GLN A 211 -1.90 7.05 -19.93
N MET A 212 -2.50 7.54 -21.03
CA MET A 212 -3.58 8.53 -20.97
C MET A 212 -4.83 7.97 -20.26
N TYR A 213 -5.22 6.74 -20.58
CA TYR A 213 -6.31 6.06 -19.89
C TYR A 213 -6.05 5.94 -18.38
N ARG A 214 -4.83 5.55 -17.98
CA ARG A 214 -4.43 5.49 -16.57
C ARG A 214 -4.56 6.86 -15.87
N ARG A 215 -4.27 7.94 -16.60
CA ARG A 215 -4.42 9.30 -16.08
C ARG A 215 -5.88 9.74 -15.97
N ILE A 216 -6.74 9.35 -16.91
CA ILE A 216 -8.18 9.61 -16.87
C ILE A 216 -8.84 8.92 -15.68
N GLU A 217 -8.57 7.62 -15.49
CA GLU A 217 -9.07 6.86 -14.33
C GLU A 217 -8.61 7.51 -13.01
N ALA A 218 -7.34 7.91 -12.92
CA ALA A 218 -6.82 8.60 -11.74
C ALA A 218 -7.56 9.93 -11.47
N LEU A 219 -7.88 10.72 -12.50
CA LEU A 219 -8.61 11.98 -12.37
C LEU A 219 -10.08 11.78 -11.99
N ASN A 220 -10.73 10.74 -12.52
CA ASN A 220 -12.09 10.35 -12.15
C ASN A 220 -12.17 9.99 -10.66
N HIS A 221 -11.20 9.23 -10.15
CA HIS A 221 -11.14 8.89 -8.73
C HIS A 221 -10.85 10.10 -7.82
N LEU A 222 -10.17 11.12 -8.33
CA LEU A 222 -9.92 12.38 -7.61
C LEU A 222 -11.12 13.34 -7.64
N GLY A 223 -12.23 12.97 -8.28
CA GLY A 223 -13.41 13.82 -8.43
C GLY A 223 -13.21 15.00 -9.39
N ARG A 224 -12.10 15.03 -10.15
CA ARG A 224 -11.78 16.06 -11.14
C ARG A 224 -12.35 15.67 -12.51
N GLY A 225 -13.67 15.52 -12.57
CA GLY A 225 -14.39 15.05 -13.75
C GLY A 225 -14.17 15.91 -14.99
N GLU A 226 -14.06 17.24 -14.85
CA GLU A 226 -13.84 18.14 -15.99
C GLU A 226 -12.51 17.88 -16.71
N GLU A 227 -11.45 17.61 -15.95
CA GLU A 227 -10.13 17.31 -16.52
C GLU A 227 -10.06 15.90 -17.08
N ALA A 228 -10.73 14.94 -16.44
CA ALA A 228 -10.88 13.59 -16.96
C ALA A 228 -11.59 13.61 -18.32
N THR A 229 -12.67 14.38 -18.45
CA THR A 229 -13.40 14.55 -19.72
C THR A 229 -12.54 15.21 -20.80
N ARG A 230 -11.74 16.23 -20.45
CA ARG A 230 -10.79 16.84 -21.40
C ARG A 230 -9.78 15.83 -21.91
N LEU A 231 -9.12 15.09 -21.01
CA LEU A 231 -8.18 14.04 -21.42
C LEU A 231 -8.84 12.91 -22.19
N GLN A 232 -10.10 12.58 -21.90
CA GLN A 232 -10.86 11.59 -22.65
C GLN A 232 -11.12 12.05 -24.08
N ASN A 233 -11.48 13.32 -24.27
CA ASN A 233 -11.64 13.90 -25.60
C ASN A 233 -10.31 13.91 -26.37
N ASP A 234 -9.20 14.23 -25.71
CA ASP A 234 -7.87 14.18 -26.32
C ASP A 234 -7.49 12.75 -26.74
N LEU A 235 -7.80 11.75 -25.90
CA LEU A 235 -7.58 10.33 -26.21
C LEU A 235 -8.39 9.90 -27.43
N VAL A 236 -9.67 10.27 -27.50
CA VAL A 236 -10.55 9.97 -28.64
C VAL A 236 -10.00 10.61 -29.92
N ALA A 237 -9.61 11.89 -29.87
CA ALA A 237 -9.04 12.60 -31.02
C ALA A 237 -7.73 11.95 -31.51
N MET A 238 -6.89 11.47 -30.60
CA MET A 238 -5.63 10.80 -30.94
C MET A 238 -5.86 9.44 -31.59
N VAL A 239 -6.82 8.65 -31.07
CA VAL A 239 -7.22 7.38 -31.68
C VAL A 239 -7.79 7.59 -33.07
N GLN A 240 -8.65 8.60 -33.26
CA GLN A 240 -9.20 8.96 -34.57
C GLN A 240 -8.12 9.38 -35.56
N ARG A 241 -7.15 10.20 -35.14
CA ARG A 241 -6.00 10.59 -35.98
C ARG A 241 -5.20 9.36 -36.43
N MET A 242 -4.88 8.45 -35.51
CA MET A 242 -4.14 7.25 -35.88
C MET A 242 -4.93 6.32 -36.79
N HIS A 243 -6.24 6.19 -36.60
CA HIS A 243 -7.09 5.40 -37.50
C HIS A 243 -7.17 6.03 -38.90
N ALA A 244 -7.18 7.36 -38.99
CA ALA A 244 -7.14 8.07 -40.27
C ALA A 244 -5.78 7.92 -40.98
N GLU A 245 -4.68 7.90 -40.24
CA GLU A 245 -3.33 7.67 -40.77
C GLU A 245 -3.10 6.22 -41.20
N ALA A 246 -3.73 5.24 -40.54
CA ALA A 246 -3.64 3.82 -40.91
C ALA A 246 -4.54 3.43 -42.11
N ALA A 247 -5.43 4.31 -42.56
CA ALA A 247 -6.32 4.11 -43.69
C ALA A 247 -5.76 4.66 -45.03
N TYR A 248 -4.59 5.30 -44.99
CA TYR A 248 -3.81 5.74 -46.15
C TYR A 248 -2.61 4.82 -46.39
#